data_AF-A0A4Z1H8T5-F1
#
_entry.id   AF-A0A4Z1H8T5-F1
#
_cell.length_a   1.000
_cell.length_b   1.000
_cell.length_c   1.000
_cell.angle_alpha   90.00
_cell.angle_beta   90.00
_cell.angle_gamma   90.00
#
_symmetry.space_group_name_H-M   'P 1'
#
loop_
_entity.id
_entity.type
_entity.pdbx_description
1 polymer ?
#
loop_
_entity_poly.entity_id
_entity_poly.type
_entity_poly.pdbx_seq_one_letter_code
_entity_poly.pdbx_strand_id
1 'polypeptide(L)'
;MLLYPNLRLWRQGRSWLRLATIPLLTILSIDFFITISLSSSLRQVSLSSAPSNIVARKDRIFIASMHWNTELILRSHWSAALLDLVRYYGMDNVYISIVESGSLDDTKGALKDLDTELGKLGVERSIELLDITHKDEVERIPNLDEKGWIQTSRATKELRRIPYLAKLRNRVMEKLKKLADGTDGQKERSFDKILWLNDVIFTTEDIITILTTRDGNYAAACAIDFSKPPLFYDTFALRDIEGEKPIMQTWPFFLAGESRNAIKTHAPVPVKSCWNGIVVFQAEPFYENSSLRFRGVQDSLAQYHLEGSECCLIHADNSLSLTKGVWLNPKVRVSYNAEADSVVKSKRGKWPSKIEVLEGIWYNRWARWTGFLKRYTERFLVQIRVQRWRSEALVAGKAEVHEKGVYCLVNEMQVLRENGWAHI
;
A
#
# COMPACT_ATOMS: atom_id res chain seq x y z
N MET A 1 -32.64 -67.10 -25.24
CA MET A 1 -31.24 -67.06 -25.71
C MET A 1 -31.11 -65.75 -26.49
N LEU A 2 -30.46 -64.66 -26.09
CA LEU A 2 -29.39 -64.39 -25.13
C LEU A 2 -29.59 -62.98 -24.55
N LEU A 3 -29.23 -62.84 -23.28
CA LEU A 3 -29.15 -61.61 -22.52
C LEU A 3 -27.79 -60.89 -22.76
N TYR A 4 -27.80 -59.56 -22.65
CA TYR A 4 -26.69 -58.62 -22.38
C TYR A 4 -25.57 -58.40 -23.43
N PRO A 5 -25.53 -57.17 -23.98
CA PRO A 5 -24.27 -56.45 -24.21
C PRO A 5 -24.35 -55.09 -23.51
N ASN A 6 -23.70 -54.88 -22.36
CA ASN A 6 -23.28 -53.53 -21.88
C ASN A 6 -22.55 -53.49 -20.52
N LEU A 7 -22.21 -54.61 -19.89
CA LEU A 7 -21.57 -54.61 -18.55
C LEU A 7 -20.03 -54.54 -18.54
N ARG A 8 -19.34 -54.74 -19.68
CA ARG A 8 -17.87 -54.82 -19.72
C ARG A 8 -17.16 -53.46 -19.86
N LEU A 9 -17.68 -52.55 -20.69
CA LEU A 9 -17.12 -51.20 -20.87
C LEU A 9 -17.30 -50.32 -19.61
N TRP A 10 -18.40 -50.51 -18.88
CA TRP A 10 -18.70 -49.76 -17.66
C TRP A 10 -17.81 -50.17 -16.46
N ARG A 11 -17.37 -51.45 -16.40
CA ARG A 11 -16.43 -51.94 -15.39
C ARG A 11 -15.00 -51.45 -15.62
N GLN A 12 -14.56 -51.35 -16.88
CA GLN A 12 -13.23 -50.80 -17.21
C GLN A 12 -13.14 -49.30 -16.92
N GLY A 13 -14.15 -48.49 -17.29
CA GLY A 13 -14.18 -47.05 -16.97
C GLY A 13 -14.08 -46.75 -15.46
N ARG A 14 -14.75 -47.55 -14.61
CA ARG A 14 -14.63 -47.46 -13.14
C ARG A 14 -13.23 -47.82 -12.62
N SER A 15 -12.50 -48.71 -13.29
CA SER A 15 -11.14 -49.09 -12.90
C SER A 15 -10.14 -47.98 -13.21
N TRP A 16 -10.25 -47.32 -14.37
CA TRP A 16 -9.41 -46.19 -14.75
C TRP A 16 -9.67 -44.94 -13.90
N LEU A 17 -10.95 -44.65 -13.60
CA LEU A 17 -11.31 -43.61 -12.63
C LEU A 17 -10.73 -43.90 -11.24
N ARG A 18 -10.82 -45.14 -10.74
CA ARG A 18 -10.23 -45.53 -9.44
C ARG A 18 -8.70 -45.40 -9.45
N LEU A 19 -8.04 -45.82 -10.52
CA LEU A 19 -6.59 -45.73 -10.71
C LEU A 19 -6.09 -44.28 -10.82
N ALA A 20 -6.92 -43.34 -11.30
CA ALA A 20 -6.59 -41.91 -11.32
C ALA A 20 -6.94 -41.18 -10.01
N THR A 21 -8.00 -41.63 -9.29
CA THR A 21 -8.42 -41.02 -8.02
C THR A 21 -7.45 -41.25 -6.88
N ILE A 22 -6.80 -42.42 -6.79
CA ILE A 22 -5.87 -42.72 -5.70
C ILE A 22 -4.62 -41.83 -5.76
N PRO A 23 -3.90 -41.70 -6.90
CA PRO A 23 -2.78 -40.77 -7.05
C PRO A 23 -3.19 -39.33 -6.78
N LEU A 24 -4.35 -38.90 -7.28
CA LEU A 24 -4.86 -37.56 -7.05
C LEU A 24 -5.12 -37.31 -5.56
N LEU A 25 -5.80 -38.23 -4.88
CA LEU A 25 -6.04 -38.13 -3.43
C LEU A 25 -4.73 -38.16 -2.64
N THR A 26 -3.74 -38.96 -3.03
CA THR A 26 -2.43 -38.96 -2.37
C THR A 26 -1.67 -37.66 -2.59
N ILE A 27 -1.69 -37.09 -3.80
CA ILE A 27 -1.06 -35.79 -4.09
C ILE A 27 -1.74 -34.69 -3.29
N LEU A 28 -3.08 -34.65 -3.28
CA LEU A 28 -3.85 -33.68 -2.50
C LEU A 28 -3.64 -33.86 -1.00
N SER A 29 -3.47 -35.09 -0.51
CA SER A 29 -3.19 -35.37 0.90
C SER A 29 -1.77 -34.96 1.28
N ILE A 30 -0.76 -35.29 0.46
CA ILE A 30 0.63 -34.87 0.67
C ILE A 30 0.72 -33.34 0.67
N ASP A 31 0.06 -32.70 -0.29
CA ASP A 31 0.02 -31.26 -0.41
C ASP A 31 -0.71 -30.59 0.77
N PHE A 32 -1.81 -31.18 1.25
CA PHE A 32 -2.50 -30.77 2.48
C PHE A 32 -1.60 -30.91 3.71
N PHE A 33 -0.87 -32.04 3.83
CA PHE A 33 0.07 -32.27 4.92
C PHE A 33 1.25 -31.30 4.89
N ILE A 34 1.85 -31.04 3.72
CA ILE A 34 2.94 -30.07 3.54
C ILE A 34 2.46 -28.66 3.89
N THR A 35 1.25 -28.31 3.45
CA THR A 35 0.63 -27.02 3.73
C THR A 35 0.43 -26.80 5.24
N ILE A 36 -0.03 -27.82 5.96
CA ILE A 36 -0.24 -27.75 7.41
C ILE A 36 1.09 -27.82 8.17
N SER A 37 2.04 -28.66 7.74
CA SER A 37 3.33 -28.81 8.43
C SER A 37 4.24 -27.59 8.27
N LEU A 38 4.13 -26.87 7.15
CA LEU A 38 4.83 -25.59 6.92
C LEU A 38 4.16 -24.42 7.65
N SER A 39 2.91 -24.56 8.13
CA SER A 39 2.27 -23.59 9.03
C SER A 39 2.79 -23.76 10.47
N SER A 40 4.10 -23.66 10.66
CA SER A 40 4.70 -23.78 11.98
C SER A 40 4.28 -22.63 12.89
N SER A 41 4.19 -22.96 14.18
CA SER A 41 3.69 -22.11 15.25
C SER A 41 4.47 -20.80 15.40
N LEU A 42 3.83 -19.68 15.04
CA LEU A 42 4.38 -18.33 15.24
C LEU A 42 4.27 -17.89 16.70
N ARG A 43 5.40 -17.62 17.37
CA ARG A 43 5.44 -16.65 18.46
C ARG A 43 5.72 -15.30 17.84
N GLN A 44 4.99 -14.27 18.25
CA GLN A 44 5.47 -12.90 18.13
C GLN A 44 6.83 -12.89 18.85
N VAL A 45 7.91 -12.61 18.12
CA VAL A 45 9.21 -12.41 18.75
C VAL A 45 9.06 -11.13 19.54
N SER A 46 8.76 -11.27 20.83
CA SER A 46 8.91 -10.16 21.77
C SER A 46 10.36 -9.69 21.66
N LEU A 47 10.56 -8.38 21.56
CA LEU A 47 11.86 -7.70 21.53
C LEU A 47 12.70 -7.90 22.82
N SER A 48 12.48 -8.97 23.58
CA SER A 48 13.16 -9.25 24.86
C SER A 48 14.55 -9.88 24.70
N SER A 49 15.09 -10.00 23.48
CA SER A 49 16.45 -10.54 23.29
C SER A 49 17.21 -9.95 22.09
N ALA A 50 17.25 -8.63 21.96
CA ALA A 50 18.28 -7.99 21.16
C ALA A 50 19.54 -7.79 22.04
N PRO A 51 20.74 -8.24 21.64
CA PRO A 51 21.96 -7.97 22.37
C PRO A 51 22.19 -6.46 22.47
N SER A 52 22.36 -5.98 23.70
CA SER A 52 22.51 -4.58 24.11
C SER A 52 23.84 -3.91 23.68
N ASN A 53 24.46 -4.34 22.59
CA ASN A 53 25.81 -3.93 22.20
C ASN A 53 25.92 -3.43 20.74
N ILE A 54 24.92 -2.70 20.25
CA ILE A 54 25.17 -1.74 19.18
C ILE A 54 24.54 -0.44 19.64
N VAL A 55 25.37 0.50 20.08
CA VAL A 55 25.04 1.93 20.05
C VAL A 55 25.01 2.31 18.57
N ALA A 56 24.05 1.75 17.84
CA ALA A 56 23.77 2.08 16.45
C ALA A 56 23.06 3.42 16.52
N ARG A 57 23.68 4.44 15.95
CA ARG A 57 23.07 5.75 15.75
C ARG A 57 21.64 5.53 15.25
N LYS A 58 20.64 5.96 16.03
CA LYS A 58 19.24 5.90 15.60
C LYS A 58 19.12 6.76 14.34
N ASP A 59 18.57 6.19 13.27
CA ASP A 59 18.24 6.93 12.05
C ASP A 59 17.42 8.17 12.40
N ARG A 60 17.69 9.29 11.72
CA ARG A 60 16.83 10.46 11.77
C ARG A 60 15.61 10.23 10.88
N ILE A 61 14.43 10.44 11.43
CA ILE A 61 13.16 10.11 10.79
C ILE A 61 12.34 11.37 10.52
N PHE A 62 12.00 11.58 9.25
CA PHE A 62 10.96 12.53 8.87
C PHE A 62 9.61 11.81 8.86
N ILE A 63 8.72 12.15 9.78
CA ILE A 63 7.39 11.59 9.89
C ILE A 63 6.43 12.45 9.07
N ALA A 64 5.72 11.84 8.14
CA ALA A 64 4.77 12.47 7.24
C ALA A 64 3.37 11.88 7.43
N SER A 65 2.34 12.74 7.52
CA SER A 65 0.95 12.31 7.61
C SER A 65 0.01 13.26 6.87
N MET A 66 -1.12 12.73 6.41
CA MET A 66 -2.25 13.51 5.91
C MET A 66 -3.53 13.06 6.59
N HIS A 67 -4.38 14.03 6.94
CA HIS A 67 -5.63 13.79 7.67
C HIS A 67 -6.81 14.45 6.97
N TRP A 68 -7.92 13.72 6.90
CA TRP A 68 -9.22 14.22 6.44
C TRP A 68 -10.33 13.40 7.09
N ASN A 69 -11.17 14.03 7.93
CA ASN A 69 -12.22 13.37 8.71
C ASN A 69 -11.71 12.23 9.62
N THR A 70 -10.69 12.53 10.42
CA THR A 70 -9.96 11.56 11.25
C THR A 70 -10.00 11.89 12.75
N GLU A 71 -10.92 12.75 13.19
CA GLU A 71 -10.97 13.22 14.58
C GLU A 71 -10.97 12.06 15.58
N LEU A 72 -11.86 11.09 15.36
CA LEU A 72 -12.06 9.96 16.27
C LEU A 72 -10.76 9.19 16.49
N ILE A 73 -10.05 8.83 15.42
CA ILE A 73 -8.82 8.02 15.52
C ILE A 73 -7.64 8.83 16.03
N LEU A 74 -7.55 10.12 15.71
CA LEU A 74 -6.58 11.05 16.28
C LEU A 74 -6.70 11.11 17.80
N ARG A 75 -7.91 11.36 18.31
CA ARG A 75 -8.18 11.51 19.73
C ARG A 75 -8.04 10.19 20.51
N SER A 76 -8.41 9.06 19.90
CA SER A 76 -8.48 7.78 20.60
C SER A 76 -7.19 6.95 20.57
N HIS A 77 -6.42 6.99 19.49
CA HIS A 77 -5.27 6.08 19.30
C HIS A 77 -4.03 6.76 18.70
N TRP A 78 -4.20 7.46 17.58
CA TRP A 78 -3.10 7.87 16.72
C TRP A 78 -2.17 8.90 17.38
N SER A 79 -2.74 9.93 18.03
CA SER A 79 -1.94 10.97 18.70
C SER A 79 -1.10 10.42 19.84
N ALA A 80 -1.67 9.53 20.66
CA ALA A 80 -0.93 8.87 21.73
C ALA A 80 0.21 7.99 21.20
N ALA A 81 -0.05 7.22 20.14
CA ALA A 81 0.96 6.37 19.50
C ALA A 81 2.11 7.20 18.89
N LEU A 82 1.81 8.35 18.28
CA LEU A 82 2.84 9.26 17.77
C LEU A 82 3.68 9.84 18.91
N LEU A 83 3.07 10.28 20.01
CA LEU A 83 3.80 10.79 21.17
C LEU A 83 4.74 9.73 21.76
N ASP A 84 4.30 8.47 21.86
CA ASP A 84 5.13 7.36 22.33
C ASP A 84 6.28 7.05 21.37
N LEU A 85 6.03 7.11 20.06
CA LEU A 85 7.08 6.97 19.04
C LEU A 85 8.15 8.06 19.17
N VAL A 86 7.74 9.32 19.33
CA VAL A 86 8.65 10.47 19.51
C VAL A 86 9.50 10.29 20.77
N ARG A 87 8.89 9.90 21.90
CA ARG A 87 9.61 9.61 23.15
C ARG A 87 10.64 8.50 22.97
N TYR A 88 10.31 7.45 22.23
CA TYR A 88 11.21 6.32 21.98
C TYR A 88 12.40 6.69 21.08
N TYR A 89 12.18 7.43 19.99
CA TYR A 89 13.24 7.82 19.06
C TYR A 89 14.11 8.97 19.59
N GLY A 90 13.54 9.81 20.45
CA GLY A 90 14.15 11.04 20.92
C GLY A 90 13.78 12.22 20.02
N MET A 91 13.51 13.37 20.63
CA MET A 91 12.97 14.55 19.93
C MET A 91 13.92 15.07 18.85
N ASP A 92 15.24 15.00 19.09
CA ASP A 92 16.28 15.47 18.15
C ASP A 92 16.44 14.59 16.90
N ASN A 93 15.87 13.38 16.90
CA ASN A 93 15.96 12.44 15.79
C ASN A 93 14.70 12.42 14.93
N VAL A 94 13.70 13.24 15.25
CA VAL A 94 12.39 13.20 14.60
C VAL A 94 11.97 14.60 14.17
N TYR A 95 11.44 14.69 12.94
CA TYR A 95 10.67 15.84 12.50
C TYR A 95 9.30 15.39 12.04
N ILE A 96 8.25 16.14 12.37
CA ILE A 96 6.87 15.77 12.04
C ILE A 96 6.27 16.78 11.06
N SER A 97 5.74 16.30 9.94
CA SER A 97 5.01 17.10 8.95
C SER A 97 3.62 16.52 8.75
N ILE A 98 2.60 17.31 9.06
CA ILE A 98 1.18 16.93 8.95
C ILE A 98 0.45 17.98 8.13
N VAL A 99 -0.36 17.52 7.18
CA VAL A 99 -1.31 18.36 6.45
C VAL A 99 -2.73 17.83 6.65
N GLU A 100 -3.63 18.70 7.07
CA GLU A 100 -5.06 18.45 7.17
C GLU A 100 -5.77 19.10 5.98
N SER A 101 -6.57 18.33 5.23
CA SER A 101 -7.10 18.74 3.92
C SER A 101 -8.60 19.06 3.90
N GLY A 102 -9.07 19.90 4.82
CA GLY A 102 -10.43 20.44 4.80
C GLY A 102 -11.50 19.46 5.29
N SER A 103 -11.32 18.96 6.51
CA SER A 103 -12.23 18.06 7.23
C SER A 103 -13.55 18.73 7.59
N LEU A 104 -14.59 17.91 7.71
CA LEU A 104 -15.95 18.27 8.12
C LEU A 104 -16.18 18.02 9.62
N ASP A 105 -15.35 17.18 10.26
CA ASP A 105 -15.34 16.94 11.71
C ASP A 105 -14.31 17.83 12.43
N ASP A 106 -14.12 17.65 13.74
CA ASP A 106 -13.13 18.41 14.51
C ASP A 106 -11.70 17.81 14.42
N THR A 107 -11.32 17.28 13.25
CA THR A 107 -9.93 16.87 12.97
C THR A 107 -8.96 18.02 13.23
N LYS A 108 -9.34 19.26 12.85
CA LYS A 108 -8.54 20.46 13.10
C LYS A 108 -8.32 20.69 14.60
N GLY A 109 -9.35 20.52 15.44
CA GLY A 109 -9.20 20.60 16.89
C GLY A 109 -8.31 19.49 17.45
N ALA A 110 -8.52 18.25 17.02
CA ALA A 110 -7.69 17.12 17.45
C ALA A 110 -6.20 17.31 17.11
N LEU A 111 -5.89 17.89 15.95
CA LEU A 111 -4.50 18.20 15.56
C LEU A 111 -3.91 19.38 16.34
N LYS A 112 -4.71 20.36 16.77
CA LYS A 112 -4.26 21.45 17.67
C LYS A 112 -3.94 20.93 19.07
N ASP A 113 -4.71 19.98 19.56
CA ASP A 113 -4.43 19.32 20.84
C ASP A 113 -3.13 18.53 20.76
N LEU A 114 -2.94 17.77 19.68
CA LEU A 114 -1.68 17.08 19.41
C LEU A 114 -0.50 18.06 19.28
N ASP A 115 -0.67 19.18 18.57
CA ASP A 115 0.35 20.22 18.44
C ASP A 115 0.81 20.73 19.82
N THR A 116 -0.13 20.95 20.73
CA THR A 116 0.16 21.37 22.10
C THR A 116 1.02 20.33 22.85
N GLU A 117 0.67 19.05 22.77
CA GLU A 117 1.43 17.97 23.42
C GLU A 117 2.83 17.78 22.81
N LEU A 118 2.95 17.84 21.48
CA LEU A 118 4.25 17.81 20.81
C LEU A 118 5.09 19.03 21.19
N GLY A 119 4.45 20.19 21.40
CA GLY A 119 5.10 21.42 21.89
C GLY A 119 5.72 21.25 23.26
N LYS A 120 5.02 20.59 24.19
CA LYS A 120 5.53 20.25 25.52
C LYS A 120 6.73 19.31 25.46
N LEU A 121 6.79 18.41 24.47
CA LEU A 121 7.94 17.54 24.25
C LEU A 121 9.14 18.25 23.60
N GLY A 122 8.93 19.44 23.00
CA GLY A 122 9.99 20.16 22.29
C GLY A 122 10.38 19.53 20.94
N VAL A 123 9.55 18.66 20.36
CA VAL A 123 9.83 18.07 19.04
C VAL A 123 9.48 19.03 17.92
N GLU A 124 10.38 19.12 16.94
CA GLU A 124 10.19 19.96 15.77
C GLU A 124 9.12 19.41 14.84
N ARG A 125 8.26 20.31 14.35
CA ARG A 125 7.13 19.92 13.52
C ARG A 125 6.56 21.06 12.68
N SER A 126 5.75 20.67 11.70
CA SER A 126 4.88 21.54 10.93
C SER A 126 3.52 20.87 10.82
N ILE A 127 2.48 21.50 11.36
CA ILE A 127 1.10 21.05 11.24
C ILE A 127 0.33 22.13 10.49
N GLU A 128 -0.08 21.82 9.26
CA GLU A 128 -0.80 22.73 8.39
C GLU A 128 -2.27 22.34 8.32
N LEU A 129 -3.16 23.28 8.66
CA LEU A 129 -4.61 23.11 8.64
C LEU A 129 -5.17 23.92 7.47
N LEU A 130 -5.69 23.25 6.43
CA LEU A 130 -6.18 23.93 5.24
C LEU A 130 -7.63 24.38 5.42
N ASP A 131 -7.94 25.60 5.01
CA ASP A 131 -9.30 26.14 5.06
C ASP A 131 -10.17 25.75 3.87
N ILE A 132 -9.54 25.22 2.81
CA ILE A 132 -10.23 24.78 1.59
C ILE A 132 -10.76 23.36 1.81
N THR A 133 -12.08 23.20 1.68
CA THR A 133 -12.75 21.90 1.76
C THR A 133 -12.69 21.15 0.43
N HIS A 134 -12.99 19.86 0.45
CA HIS A 134 -13.21 19.10 -0.79
C HIS A 134 -14.33 19.70 -1.66
N LYS A 135 -15.36 20.29 -1.04
CA LYS A 135 -16.44 20.97 -1.75
C LYS A 135 -15.90 22.13 -2.59
N ASP A 136 -15.08 22.98 -1.97
CA ASP A 136 -14.47 24.13 -2.64
C ASP A 136 -13.57 23.69 -3.82
N GLU A 137 -12.85 22.58 -3.67
CA GLU A 137 -12.00 22.02 -4.73
C GLU A 137 -12.79 21.45 -5.90
N VAL A 138 -13.97 20.86 -5.67
CA VAL A 138 -14.79 20.28 -6.75
C VAL A 138 -15.71 21.29 -7.42
N GLU A 139 -16.12 22.35 -6.71
CA GLU A 139 -17.01 23.39 -7.23
C GLU A 139 -16.27 24.52 -7.96
N ARG A 140 -14.96 24.66 -7.75
CA ARG A 140 -14.19 25.71 -8.43
C ARG A 140 -14.01 25.43 -9.92
N ILE A 141 -13.89 26.52 -10.68
CA ILE A 141 -13.56 26.47 -12.10
C ILE A 141 -12.03 26.35 -12.25
N PRO A 142 -11.51 25.31 -12.93
CA PRO A 142 -10.08 25.21 -13.19
C PRO A 142 -9.60 26.26 -14.17
N ASN A 143 -8.34 26.67 -14.03
CA ASN A 143 -7.69 27.48 -15.06
C ASN A 143 -7.61 26.69 -16.39
N LEU A 144 -7.53 27.39 -17.53
CA LEU A 144 -7.57 26.80 -18.88
C LEU A 144 -6.64 25.58 -19.05
N ASP A 145 -5.40 25.69 -18.58
CA ASP A 145 -4.34 24.67 -18.69
C ASP A 145 -4.02 23.99 -17.34
N GLU A 146 -4.94 24.05 -16.38
CA GLU A 146 -4.73 23.40 -15.10
C GLU A 146 -4.72 21.88 -15.23
N LYS A 147 -3.64 21.26 -14.77
CA LYS A 147 -3.47 19.80 -14.81
C LYS A 147 -4.30 19.11 -13.73
N GLY A 148 -4.55 17.82 -13.95
CA GLY A 148 -5.27 16.98 -12.99
C GLY A 148 -6.79 17.07 -13.10
N TRP A 149 -7.30 17.65 -14.18
CA TRP A 149 -8.73 17.69 -14.49
C TRP A 149 -9.03 16.81 -15.70
N ILE A 150 -10.21 16.19 -15.73
CA ILE A 150 -10.65 15.35 -16.84
C ILE A 150 -12.04 15.74 -17.31
N GLN A 151 -12.24 15.76 -18.62
CA GLN A 151 -13.56 15.89 -19.22
C GLN A 151 -14.29 14.56 -19.12
N THR A 152 -15.48 14.54 -18.54
CA THR A 152 -16.24 13.31 -18.32
C THR A 152 -17.44 13.23 -19.25
N SER A 153 -18.09 12.07 -19.30
CA SER A 153 -19.32 11.84 -20.07
C SER A 153 -20.48 12.76 -19.65
N ARG A 154 -20.39 13.38 -18.47
CA ARG A 154 -21.35 14.38 -17.96
C ARG A 154 -21.16 15.78 -18.54
N ALA A 155 -20.29 15.93 -19.54
CA ALA A 155 -19.95 17.20 -20.17
C ALA A 155 -19.35 18.26 -19.21
N THR A 156 -18.89 17.85 -18.03
CA THR A 156 -18.21 18.70 -17.04
C THR A 156 -16.73 18.33 -16.93
N LYS A 157 -15.86 19.32 -16.66
CA LYS A 157 -14.51 19.06 -16.17
C LYS A 157 -14.57 18.69 -14.69
N GLU A 158 -14.02 17.55 -14.33
CA GLU A 158 -14.02 17.06 -12.96
C GLU A 158 -12.57 16.86 -12.46
N LEU A 159 -12.31 17.23 -11.20
CA LEU A 159 -10.99 17.10 -10.60
C LEU A 159 -10.65 15.62 -10.37
N ARG A 160 -9.52 15.17 -10.89
CA ARG A 160 -9.05 13.79 -10.72
C ARG A 160 -8.54 13.60 -9.30
N ARG A 161 -8.94 12.49 -8.67
CA ARG A 161 -8.59 12.16 -7.28
C ARG A 161 -7.08 12.02 -7.07
N ILE A 162 -6.41 11.32 -7.97
CA ILE A 162 -5.00 10.93 -7.78
C ILE A 162 -4.04 12.12 -7.89
N PRO A 163 -4.12 13.00 -8.92
CA PRO A 163 -3.33 14.22 -8.94
C PRO A 163 -3.57 15.13 -7.72
N TYR A 164 -4.81 15.21 -7.22
CA TYR A 164 -5.14 15.93 -5.99
C TYR A 164 -4.41 15.35 -4.77
N LEU A 165 -4.49 14.04 -4.55
CA LEU A 165 -3.80 13.35 -3.44
C LEU A 165 -2.27 13.44 -3.56
N ALA A 166 -1.72 13.39 -4.77
CA ALA A 166 -0.30 13.57 -5.01
C ALA A 166 0.16 15.00 -4.65
N LYS A 167 -0.65 16.02 -4.96
CA LYS A 167 -0.37 17.41 -4.59
C LYS A 167 -0.32 17.59 -3.08
N LEU A 168 -1.28 17.01 -2.35
CA LEU A 168 -1.29 17.07 -0.88
C LEU A 168 -0.06 16.35 -0.28
N ARG A 169 0.31 15.17 -0.79
CA ARG A 169 1.51 14.47 -0.30
C ARG A 169 2.78 15.26 -0.55
N ASN A 170 2.91 15.87 -1.73
CA ASN A 170 4.04 16.73 -2.02
C ASN A 170 4.08 17.96 -1.10
N ARG A 171 2.93 18.51 -0.70
CA ARG A 171 2.83 19.60 0.28
C ARG A 171 3.40 19.20 1.64
N VAL A 172 3.04 18.01 2.14
CA VAL A 172 3.64 17.44 3.38
C VAL A 172 5.17 17.34 3.25
N MET A 173 5.66 16.94 2.07
CA MET A 173 7.10 16.76 1.80
C MET A 173 7.85 18.08 1.57
N GLU A 174 7.19 19.23 1.40
CA GLU A 174 7.90 20.50 1.16
C GLU A 174 8.87 20.85 2.29
N LYS A 175 8.51 20.51 3.53
CA LYS A 175 9.37 20.77 4.70
C LYS A 175 10.66 19.96 4.64
N LEU A 176 10.63 18.72 4.13
CA LEU A 176 11.83 17.88 4.01
C LEU A 176 12.94 18.59 3.23
N LYS A 177 12.60 19.17 2.07
CA LYS A 177 13.58 19.85 1.23
C LYS A 177 14.04 21.19 1.83
N LYS A 178 13.12 21.96 2.41
CA LYS A 178 13.46 23.22 3.08
C LYS A 178 14.46 23.02 4.22
N LEU A 179 14.27 21.96 5.01
CA LEU A 179 15.17 21.55 6.10
C LEU A 179 16.54 21.11 5.57
N ALA A 180 16.56 20.28 4.53
CA ALA A 180 17.81 19.78 3.95
C ALA A 180 18.65 20.89 3.29
N ASP A 181 18.00 21.82 2.59
CA ASP A 181 18.65 22.93 1.91
C ASP A 181 18.94 24.14 2.86
N GLY A 182 18.52 24.08 4.14
CA GLY A 182 18.70 25.18 5.10
C GLY A 182 17.93 26.47 4.74
N THR A 183 16.88 26.35 3.92
CA THR A 183 16.10 27.50 3.42
C THR A 183 14.93 27.87 4.33
N ASP A 184 14.78 27.19 5.46
CA ASP A 184 13.81 27.46 6.52
C ASP A 184 14.32 28.47 7.57
N GLY A 185 15.53 29.00 7.38
CA GLY A 185 16.18 29.93 8.31
C GLY A 185 16.91 29.23 9.47
N GLN A 186 17.03 27.91 9.43
CA GLN A 186 17.79 27.12 10.39
C GLN A 186 18.94 26.37 9.70
N LYS A 187 19.74 25.62 10.47
CA LYS A 187 20.84 24.83 9.91
C LYS A 187 20.31 23.69 9.04
N GLU A 188 21.08 23.34 8.02
CA GLU A 188 20.82 22.18 7.16
C GLU A 188 20.64 20.91 7.98
N ARG A 189 19.54 20.21 7.72
CA ARG A 189 19.15 18.99 8.42
C ARG A 189 18.58 17.99 7.43
N SER A 190 19.31 16.89 7.25
CA SER A 190 18.85 15.73 6.51
C SER A 190 18.34 14.63 7.43
N PHE A 191 17.49 13.77 6.86
CA PHE A 191 16.91 12.61 7.50
C PHE A 191 17.35 11.37 6.73
N ASP A 192 17.45 10.23 7.42
CA ASP A 192 17.85 8.96 6.82
C ASP A 192 16.62 8.23 6.26
N LYS A 193 15.48 8.36 6.94
CA LYS A 193 14.21 7.70 6.61
C LYS A 193 13.05 8.69 6.55
N ILE A 194 12.08 8.38 5.69
CA ILE A 194 10.77 9.05 5.67
C ILE A 194 9.72 8.02 6.07
N LEU A 195 9.04 8.26 7.19
CA LEU A 195 7.96 7.42 7.69
C LEU A 195 6.62 8.08 7.36
N TRP A 196 5.87 7.46 6.45
CA TRP A 196 4.49 7.85 6.16
C TRP A 196 3.52 7.07 7.03
N LEU A 197 2.66 7.80 7.73
CA LEU A 197 1.59 7.28 8.55
C LEU A 197 0.25 7.73 7.96
N ASN A 198 -0.64 6.79 7.67
CA ASN A 198 -2.06 7.09 7.49
C ASN A 198 -2.74 7.21 8.87
N ASP A 199 -4.05 7.43 8.85
CA ASP A 199 -5.01 7.39 9.95
C ASP A 199 -5.29 5.95 10.43
N VAL A 200 -4.24 5.21 10.81
CA VAL A 200 -4.32 3.83 11.29
C VAL A 200 -3.86 3.70 12.75
N ILE A 201 -4.35 2.67 13.44
CA ILE A 201 -3.90 2.27 14.77
C ILE A 201 -2.57 1.53 14.64
N PHE A 202 -1.53 2.09 15.26
CA PHE A 202 -0.17 1.53 15.28
C PHE A 202 0.47 1.66 16.67
N THR A 203 1.59 0.97 16.86
CA THR A 203 2.40 1.03 18.08
C THR A 203 3.85 1.36 17.73
N THR A 204 4.64 1.79 18.70
CA THR A 204 6.08 1.98 18.51
C THR A 204 6.78 0.70 18.04
N GLU A 205 6.35 -0.48 18.50
CA GLU A 205 6.88 -1.78 18.06
C GLU A 205 6.62 -2.04 16.58
N ASP A 206 5.43 -1.68 16.07
CA ASP A 206 5.08 -1.77 14.65
C ASP A 206 6.08 -0.95 13.80
N ILE A 207 6.39 0.28 14.25
CA ILE A 207 7.30 1.20 13.56
C ILE A 207 8.75 0.71 13.60
N ILE A 208 9.23 0.21 14.74
CA ILE A 208 10.58 -0.37 14.83
C ILE A 208 10.68 -1.61 13.93
N THR A 209 9.64 -2.45 13.93
CA THR A 209 9.61 -3.68 13.12
C THR A 209 9.63 -3.38 11.62
N ILE A 210 8.92 -2.34 11.16
CA ILE A 210 8.96 -1.97 9.74
C ILE A 210 10.29 -1.32 9.36
N LEU A 211 10.87 -0.47 10.22
CA LEU A 211 12.15 0.18 9.99
C LEU A 211 13.29 -0.84 9.85
N THR A 212 13.25 -1.91 10.64
CA THR A 212 14.23 -3.01 10.64
C THR A 212 13.94 -4.10 9.60
N THR A 213 12.93 -3.92 8.74
CA THR A 213 12.69 -4.85 7.62
C THR A 213 13.98 -5.05 6.83
N ARG A 214 14.42 -6.30 6.65
CA ARG A 214 15.70 -6.62 5.97
C ARG A 214 16.89 -5.81 6.50
N ASP A 215 16.98 -5.65 7.81
CA ASP A 215 18.06 -4.92 8.49
C ASP A 215 18.22 -3.47 7.98
N GLY A 216 17.12 -2.85 7.52
CA GLY A 216 17.13 -1.49 6.95
C GLY A 216 17.51 -1.41 5.47
N ASN A 217 17.80 -2.54 4.81
CA ASN A 217 18.18 -2.62 3.40
C ASN A 217 16.98 -2.86 2.47
N TYR A 218 16.29 -1.78 2.16
CA TYR A 218 15.16 -1.68 1.22
C TYR A 218 15.09 -0.29 0.59
N ALA A 219 14.41 -0.14 -0.53
CA ALA A 219 14.03 1.17 -1.06
C ALA A 219 12.82 1.72 -0.30
N ALA A 220 11.82 0.84 -0.10
CA ALA A 220 10.66 1.10 0.73
C ALA A 220 10.17 -0.18 1.42
N ALA A 221 9.57 -0.03 2.61
CA ALA A 221 8.93 -1.12 3.33
C ALA A 221 7.55 -0.71 3.86
N CYS A 222 6.52 -1.55 3.69
CA CYS A 222 5.13 -1.22 4.08
C CYS A 222 4.50 -2.24 5.04
N ALA A 223 3.51 -1.79 5.81
CA ALA A 223 2.67 -2.63 6.67
C ALA A 223 1.55 -3.31 5.86
N ILE A 224 0.68 -4.08 6.52
CA ILE A 224 -0.59 -4.56 5.95
C ILE A 224 -1.74 -3.88 6.69
N ASP A 225 -2.69 -3.28 5.96
CA ASP A 225 -3.79 -2.51 6.54
C ASP A 225 -5.15 -3.20 6.46
N PHE A 226 -5.98 -2.96 7.47
CA PHE A 226 -7.30 -3.56 7.60
C PHE A 226 -8.35 -2.54 8.02
N SER A 227 -9.48 -2.52 7.29
CA SER A 227 -10.68 -1.80 7.71
C SER A 227 -11.78 -2.78 8.14
N LYS A 228 -11.91 -3.92 7.43
CA LYS A 228 -12.88 -4.99 7.70
C LYS A 228 -12.22 -6.37 7.57
N PRO A 229 -11.43 -6.82 8.57
CA PRO A 229 -10.84 -8.15 8.57
C PRO A 229 -11.87 -9.25 8.31
N PRO A 230 -11.52 -10.34 7.60
CA PRO A 230 -10.15 -10.73 7.21
C PRO A 230 -9.65 -10.11 5.90
N LEU A 231 -10.41 -9.19 5.31
CA LEU A 231 -10.05 -8.52 4.06
C LEU A 231 -9.04 -7.40 4.34
N PHE A 232 -7.86 -7.45 3.71
CA PHE A 232 -6.94 -6.30 3.72
C PHE A 232 -7.50 -5.17 2.83
N TYR A 233 -7.18 -3.93 3.19
CA TYR A 233 -7.86 -2.75 2.65
C TYR A 233 -7.26 -2.25 1.33
N ASP A 234 -5.98 -1.86 1.31
CA ASP A 234 -5.40 -1.16 0.15
C ASP A 234 -4.94 -2.12 -0.96
N THR A 235 -5.89 -2.51 -1.81
CA THR A 235 -5.63 -3.29 -3.04
C THR A 235 -5.15 -2.43 -4.21
N PHE A 236 -5.27 -1.10 -4.12
CA PHE A 236 -5.01 -0.24 -5.27
C PHE A 236 -3.52 0.04 -5.44
N ALA A 237 -2.80 0.29 -4.35
CA ALA A 237 -1.35 0.49 -4.38
C ALA A 237 -0.58 -0.83 -4.44
N LEU A 238 -1.04 -1.87 -3.74
CA LEU A 238 -0.32 -3.14 -3.63
C LEU A 238 -0.17 -3.84 -4.98
N ARG A 239 1.07 -4.15 -5.37
CA ARG A 239 1.42 -4.93 -6.57
C ARG A 239 2.48 -5.96 -6.20
N ASP A 240 2.26 -7.21 -6.54
CA ASP A 240 3.25 -8.27 -6.27
C ASP A 240 4.55 -8.05 -7.04
N ILE A 241 5.55 -8.93 -6.87
CA ILE A 241 6.87 -8.73 -7.47
C ILE A 241 6.85 -8.72 -9.01
N GLU A 242 5.81 -9.31 -9.63
CA GLU A 242 5.60 -9.29 -11.08
C GLU A 242 4.80 -8.07 -11.54
N GLY A 243 4.37 -7.22 -10.61
CA GLY A 243 3.54 -6.05 -10.88
C GLY A 243 2.06 -6.38 -10.98
N GLU A 244 1.62 -7.55 -10.53
CA GLU A 244 0.22 -7.98 -10.61
C GLU A 244 -0.56 -7.52 -9.38
N LYS A 245 -1.85 -7.26 -9.58
CA LYS A 245 -2.77 -6.98 -8.47
C LYS A 245 -2.91 -8.22 -7.58
N PRO A 246 -3.13 -8.05 -6.26
CA PRO A 246 -3.59 -9.14 -5.39
C PRO A 246 -4.82 -9.82 -5.99
N ILE A 247 -4.82 -11.15 -6.02
CA ILE A 247 -5.90 -11.95 -6.64
C ILE A 247 -7.03 -12.28 -5.66
N MET A 248 -6.85 -11.91 -4.40
CA MET A 248 -7.75 -12.12 -3.29
C MET A 248 -7.39 -11.15 -2.16
N GLN A 249 -8.38 -10.76 -1.34
CA GLN A 249 -8.17 -9.88 -0.18
C GLN A 249 -7.94 -10.63 1.14
N THR A 250 -8.05 -11.95 1.15
CA THR A 250 -7.68 -12.80 2.28
C THR A 250 -6.29 -13.39 2.07
N TRP A 251 -5.58 -13.72 3.15
CA TRP A 251 -4.26 -14.34 3.06
C TRP A 251 -4.36 -15.63 2.22
N PRO A 252 -3.43 -15.94 1.29
CA PRO A 252 -2.12 -15.32 1.06
C PRO A 252 -2.03 -14.38 -0.17
N PHE A 253 -3.07 -13.58 -0.47
CA PHE A 253 -3.14 -12.42 -1.39
C PHE A 253 -2.65 -12.55 -2.85
N PHE A 254 -1.42 -13.03 -3.08
CA PHE A 254 -0.62 -12.78 -4.28
C PHE A 254 -0.73 -13.86 -5.37
N LEU A 255 -0.49 -13.42 -6.61
CA LEU A 255 -0.36 -14.26 -7.80
C LEU A 255 1.06 -14.77 -7.99
N ALA A 256 2.05 -13.88 -7.90
CA ALA A 256 3.46 -14.23 -8.02
C ALA A 256 3.87 -15.26 -6.97
N GLY A 257 4.62 -16.27 -7.40
CA GLY A 257 5.05 -17.38 -6.53
C GLY A 257 5.91 -16.91 -5.37
N GLU A 258 6.85 -16.00 -5.65
CA GLU A 258 7.79 -15.46 -4.68
C GLU A 258 7.09 -14.67 -3.57
N SER A 259 6.26 -13.68 -3.95
CA SER A 259 5.48 -12.88 -2.98
C SER A 259 4.54 -13.77 -2.15
N ARG A 260 3.85 -14.72 -2.80
CA ARG A 260 2.95 -15.65 -2.10
C ARG A 260 3.69 -16.60 -1.16
N ASN A 261 4.90 -17.05 -1.51
CA ASN A 261 5.67 -17.92 -0.61
C ASN A 261 6.21 -17.13 0.58
N ALA A 262 6.67 -15.91 0.38
CA ALA A 262 7.15 -15.04 1.46
C ALA A 262 6.05 -14.70 2.48
N ILE A 263 4.82 -14.36 2.04
CA ILE A 263 3.71 -14.10 2.97
C ILE A 263 3.32 -15.36 3.74
N LYS A 264 3.48 -16.55 3.15
CA LYS A 264 3.21 -17.81 3.82
C LYS A 264 4.20 -18.11 4.93
N THR A 265 5.47 -17.79 4.71
CA THR A 265 6.57 -18.02 5.66
C THR A 265 6.81 -16.85 6.60
N HIS A 266 5.98 -15.79 6.55
CA HIS A 266 6.13 -14.56 7.34
C HIS A 266 7.49 -13.86 7.13
N ALA A 267 8.09 -14.07 5.95
CA ALA A 267 9.29 -13.36 5.51
C ALA A 267 8.89 -12.01 4.89
N PRO A 268 9.80 -11.01 4.87
CA PRO A 268 9.61 -9.80 4.07
C PRO A 268 9.23 -10.17 2.64
N VAL A 269 8.08 -9.65 2.18
CA VAL A 269 7.48 -10.04 0.92
C VAL A 269 7.97 -9.10 -0.18
N PRO A 270 8.67 -9.61 -1.22
CA PRO A 270 9.06 -8.77 -2.33
C PRO A 270 7.82 -8.37 -3.13
N VAL A 271 7.71 -7.08 -3.42
CA VAL A 271 6.59 -6.46 -4.14
C VAL A 271 7.12 -5.41 -5.11
N LYS A 272 6.35 -5.04 -6.14
CA LYS A 272 6.67 -3.86 -6.96
C LYS A 272 6.21 -2.57 -6.29
N SER A 273 5.18 -2.64 -5.47
CA SER A 273 4.65 -1.49 -4.74
C SER A 273 3.78 -1.92 -3.55
N CYS A 274 3.79 -1.11 -2.50
CA CYS A 274 2.86 -1.16 -1.37
C CYS A 274 2.67 0.25 -0.74
N TRP A 275 1.64 0.43 0.07
CA TRP A 275 1.44 1.64 0.90
C TRP A 275 0.77 1.27 2.22
N ASN A 276 -0.41 0.66 2.16
CA ASN A 276 -1.02 -0.19 3.20
C ASN A 276 -0.90 0.37 4.64
N GLY A 277 -1.34 1.62 4.83
CA GLY A 277 -1.46 2.28 6.13
C GLY A 277 -0.15 2.88 6.68
N ILE A 278 0.98 2.19 6.52
CA ILE A 278 2.31 2.68 6.92
C ILE A 278 3.34 2.28 5.87
N VAL A 279 4.16 3.22 5.44
CA VAL A 279 5.32 2.94 4.59
C VAL A 279 6.53 3.75 5.03
N VAL A 280 7.70 3.13 4.98
CA VAL A 280 9.00 3.78 5.18
C VAL A 280 9.75 3.82 3.87
N PHE A 281 10.30 4.98 3.51
CA PHE A 281 11.25 5.14 2.41
C PHE A 281 12.66 5.46 2.93
N GLN A 282 13.68 5.07 2.18
CA GLN A 282 14.98 5.74 2.27
C GLN A 282 14.81 7.19 1.82
N ALA A 283 15.39 8.15 2.53
CA ALA A 283 15.19 9.56 2.21
C ALA A 283 16.00 10.04 0.99
N GLU A 284 17.13 9.40 0.69
CA GLU A 284 18.07 9.77 -0.38
C GLU A 284 17.42 10.18 -1.72
N PRO A 285 16.47 9.41 -2.30
CA PRO A 285 15.85 9.79 -3.59
C PRO A 285 15.07 11.11 -3.55
N PHE A 286 14.62 11.56 -2.38
CA PHE A 286 13.87 12.82 -2.22
C PHE A 286 14.79 14.04 -2.19
N TYR A 287 16.11 13.85 -2.04
CA TYR A 287 17.10 14.93 -2.02
C TYR A 287 17.82 15.12 -3.35
N GLU A 288 17.70 14.17 -4.30
CA GLU A 288 18.35 14.26 -5.61
C GLU A 288 17.93 15.52 -6.40
N ASN A 289 18.75 15.95 -7.37
CA ASN A 289 18.45 17.10 -8.24
C ASN A 289 17.11 16.94 -8.97
N SER A 290 16.80 15.71 -9.40
CA SER A 290 15.47 15.31 -9.85
C SER A 290 14.74 14.59 -8.72
N SER A 291 14.47 15.33 -7.63
CA SER A 291 13.88 14.81 -6.40
C SER A 291 12.65 13.93 -6.66
N LEU A 292 12.58 12.78 -6.02
CA LEU A 292 11.41 11.91 -6.02
C LEU A 292 10.17 12.66 -5.50
N ARG A 293 9.05 12.56 -6.22
CA ARG A 293 7.78 13.25 -5.90
C ARG A 293 6.60 12.35 -6.20
N PHE A 294 5.51 12.55 -5.45
CA PHE A 294 4.23 11.92 -5.75
C PHE A 294 3.63 12.51 -7.02
N ARG A 295 3.00 11.67 -7.85
CA ARG A 295 2.31 12.10 -9.06
C ARG A 295 1.14 11.18 -9.38
N GLY A 296 0.16 11.71 -10.11
CA GLY A 296 -0.77 10.88 -10.89
C GLY A 296 -0.22 10.61 -12.29
N VAL A 297 -0.95 9.84 -13.09
CA VAL A 297 -0.62 9.70 -14.51
C VAL A 297 -0.90 11.00 -15.26
N GLN A 298 -0.16 11.24 -16.35
CA GLN A 298 -0.34 12.42 -17.19
C GLN A 298 -1.79 12.54 -17.69
N ASP A 299 -2.33 13.75 -17.76
CA ASP A 299 -3.71 13.96 -18.22
C ASP A 299 -3.98 13.39 -19.62
N SER A 300 -2.98 13.45 -20.50
CA SER A 300 -3.07 12.85 -21.84
C SER A 300 -3.19 11.32 -21.81
N LEU A 301 -2.59 10.64 -20.83
CA LEU A 301 -2.76 9.20 -20.64
C LEU A 301 -4.12 8.90 -19.97
N ALA A 302 -4.53 9.74 -19.02
CA ALA A 302 -5.81 9.63 -18.32
C ALA A 302 -7.02 9.70 -19.28
N GLN A 303 -6.91 10.42 -20.39
CA GLN A 303 -7.93 10.47 -21.45
C GLN A 303 -8.27 9.10 -22.05
N TYR A 304 -7.36 8.12 -21.96
CA TYR A 304 -7.63 6.74 -22.37
C TYR A 304 -8.28 5.92 -21.25
N HIS A 305 -8.87 6.57 -20.26
CA HIS A 305 -9.52 5.96 -19.10
C HIS A 305 -8.57 4.99 -18.39
N LEU A 306 -7.37 5.51 -18.10
CA LEU A 306 -6.35 4.85 -17.32
C LEU A 306 -6.00 5.73 -16.13
N GLU A 307 -5.87 5.10 -14.97
CA GLU A 307 -5.44 5.78 -13.75
C GLU A 307 -4.43 4.90 -13.01
N GLY A 308 -3.55 5.50 -12.22
CA GLY A 308 -2.57 4.76 -11.42
C GLY A 308 -2.39 5.42 -10.07
N SER A 309 -2.46 4.66 -8.99
CA SER A 309 -2.28 5.18 -7.63
C SER A 309 -0.94 5.91 -7.49
N GLU A 310 -0.95 7.12 -6.93
CA GLU A 310 0.27 7.87 -6.59
C GLU A 310 1.13 7.12 -5.57
N CYS A 311 0.47 6.32 -4.71
CA CYS A 311 1.11 5.44 -3.75
C CYS A 311 1.79 4.23 -4.43
N CYS A 312 1.42 3.91 -5.68
CA CYS A 312 2.12 2.94 -6.51
C CYS A 312 3.21 3.57 -7.38
N LEU A 313 2.88 4.66 -8.06
CA LEU A 313 3.76 5.33 -9.00
C LEU A 313 5.05 5.84 -8.35
N ILE A 314 5.00 6.24 -7.07
CA ILE A 314 6.19 6.64 -6.30
C ILE A 314 7.29 5.57 -6.29
N HIS A 315 6.92 4.28 -6.30
CA HIS A 315 7.89 3.18 -6.33
C HIS A 315 8.46 2.95 -7.72
N ALA A 316 7.69 3.21 -8.78
CA ALA A 316 8.16 3.14 -10.15
C ALA A 316 9.18 4.24 -10.46
N ASP A 317 9.06 5.39 -9.80
CA ASP A 317 9.94 6.54 -9.98
C ASP A 317 11.15 6.52 -9.03
N ASN A 318 11.08 5.76 -7.94
CA ASN A 318 12.16 5.65 -6.96
C ASN A 318 13.37 4.89 -7.54
N SER A 319 14.50 5.59 -7.65
CA SER A 319 15.78 5.07 -8.15
C SER A 319 16.26 3.82 -7.40
N LEU A 320 15.99 3.74 -6.09
CA LEU A 320 16.41 2.63 -5.24
C LEU A 320 15.53 1.37 -5.40
N SER A 321 14.33 1.47 -5.99
CA SER A 321 13.43 0.32 -6.14
C SER A 321 14.06 -0.81 -6.94
N LEU A 322 14.94 -0.50 -7.91
CA LEU A 322 15.63 -1.49 -8.73
C LEU A 322 16.76 -2.21 -7.98
N THR A 323 17.43 -1.53 -7.05
CA THR A 323 18.65 -2.04 -6.38
C THR A 323 18.38 -2.58 -4.98
N LYS A 324 17.46 -1.96 -4.23
CA LYS A 324 17.12 -2.34 -2.85
C LYS A 324 15.72 -2.97 -2.72
N GLY A 325 14.85 -2.81 -3.72
CA GLY A 325 13.52 -3.43 -3.77
C GLY A 325 12.48 -2.78 -2.83
N VAL A 326 11.22 -3.15 -3.04
CA VAL A 326 10.08 -2.76 -2.19
C VAL A 326 9.56 -3.99 -1.45
N TRP A 327 9.28 -3.83 -0.17
CA TRP A 327 9.01 -4.97 0.72
C TRP A 327 7.77 -4.76 1.58
N LEU A 328 6.81 -5.67 1.49
CA LEU A 328 5.69 -5.71 2.43
C LEU A 328 6.10 -6.54 3.65
N ASN A 329 5.97 -6.01 4.88
CA ASN A 329 6.34 -6.70 6.10
C ASN A 329 5.12 -7.36 6.75
N PRO A 330 4.96 -8.70 6.69
CA PRO A 330 3.78 -9.40 7.22
C PRO A 330 3.65 -9.35 8.74
N LYS A 331 4.72 -8.95 9.45
CA LYS A 331 4.71 -8.85 10.92
C LYS A 331 4.02 -7.58 11.38
N VAL A 332 3.92 -6.56 10.52
CA VAL A 332 3.35 -5.25 10.84
C VAL A 332 1.96 -5.15 10.23
N ARG A 333 0.95 -5.15 11.09
CA ARG A 333 -0.47 -5.16 10.69
C ARG A 333 -1.16 -4.01 11.41
N VAL A 334 -1.78 -3.12 10.66
CA VAL A 334 -2.40 -1.89 11.17
C VAL A 334 -3.85 -1.82 10.76
N SER A 335 -4.65 -1.05 11.50
CA SER A 335 -6.11 -1.05 11.30
C SER A 335 -6.71 0.35 11.35
N TYR A 336 -7.75 0.62 10.58
CA TYR A 336 -8.43 1.92 10.54
C TYR A 336 -9.45 2.12 11.68
N ASN A 337 -9.74 1.08 12.46
CA ASN A 337 -10.67 1.14 13.59
C ASN A 337 -10.33 0.09 14.66
N ALA A 338 -10.87 0.28 15.86
CA ALA A 338 -10.58 -0.56 17.03
C ALA A 338 -11.12 -1.99 16.85
N GLU A 339 -12.25 -2.17 16.17
CA GLU A 339 -12.84 -3.47 15.88
C GLU A 339 -11.89 -4.30 15.01
N ALA A 340 -11.37 -3.72 13.94
CA ALA A 340 -10.39 -4.34 13.06
C ALA A 340 -9.08 -4.63 13.80
N ASP A 341 -8.58 -3.68 14.61
CA ASP A 341 -7.34 -3.86 15.38
C ASP A 341 -7.45 -5.03 16.36
N SER A 342 -8.60 -5.17 17.03
CA SER A 342 -8.85 -6.26 17.98
C SER A 342 -8.79 -7.66 17.34
N VAL A 343 -9.13 -7.75 16.04
CA VAL A 343 -9.07 -8.99 15.27
C VAL A 343 -7.64 -9.27 14.81
N VAL A 344 -6.99 -8.30 14.18
CA VAL A 344 -5.67 -8.54 13.56
C VAL A 344 -4.55 -8.56 14.60
N LYS A 345 -4.64 -7.81 15.70
CA LYS A 345 -3.67 -7.82 16.80
C LYS A 345 -4.14 -8.64 18.02
N SER A 346 -5.12 -9.54 17.85
CA SER A 346 -5.69 -10.30 18.95
C SER A 346 -4.63 -10.94 19.86
N LYS A 347 -4.58 -10.52 21.14
CA LYS A 347 -3.69 -11.09 22.16
C LYS A 347 -3.93 -12.59 22.41
N ARG A 348 -5.08 -13.12 21.98
CA ARG A 348 -5.52 -14.51 22.22
C ARG A 348 -5.32 -15.44 21.02
N GLY A 349 -4.87 -14.95 19.86
CA GLY A 349 -4.82 -15.74 18.63
C GLY A 349 -3.70 -15.36 17.68
N LYS A 350 -3.38 -16.28 16.76
CA LYS A 350 -2.47 -16.03 15.62
C LYS A 350 -3.36 -15.69 14.43
N TRP A 351 -3.11 -14.55 13.80
CA TRP A 351 -3.70 -14.25 12.50
C TRP A 351 -2.65 -14.52 11.41
N PRO A 352 -3.05 -15.14 10.29
CA PRO A 352 -4.36 -15.76 10.07
C PRO A 352 -4.56 -17.00 10.97
N SER A 353 -5.80 -17.29 11.32
CA SER A 353 -6.18 -18.51 12.04
C SER A 353 -5.89 -19.75 11.19
N LYS A 354 -5.82 -20.93 11.81
CA LYS A 354 -5.55 -22.19 11.09
C LYS A 354 -6.58 -22.48 9.99
N ILE A 355 -7.84 -22.10 10.23
CA ILE A 355 -8.93 -22.26 9.26
C ILE A 355 -8.72 -21.30 8.08
N GLU A 356 -8.44 -20.02 8.35
CA GLU A 356 -8.14 -19.03 7.31
C GLU A 356 -6.91 -19.41 6.49
N VAL A 357 -5.89 -20.03 7.10
CA VAL A 357 -4.73 -20.56 6.39
C VAL A 357 -5.15 -21.64 5.39
N LEU A 358 -5.95 -22.62 5.84
CA LEU A 358 -6.40 -23.72 5.00
C LEU A 358 -7.28 -23.21 3.85
N GLU A 359 -8.32 -22.44 4.18
CA GLU A 359 -9.26 -21.86 3.21
C GLU A 359 -8.53 -20.95 2.22
N GLY A 360 -7.65 -20.08 2.73
CA GLY A 360 -6.87 -19.15 1.93
C GLY A 360 -5.98 -19.83 0.90
N ILE A 361 -5.34 -20.94 1.25
CA ILE A 361 -4.48 -21.69 0.31
C ILE A 361 -5.29 -22.32 -0.81
N TRP A 362 -6.42 -22.95 -0.49
CA TRP A 362 -7.30 -23.54 -1.49
C TRP A 362 -7.96 -22.48 -2.37
N TYR A 363 -8.47 -21.41 -1.77
CA TYR A 363 -9.10 -20.32 -2.49
C TYR A 363 -8.10 -19.61 -3.41
N ASN A 364 -6.84 -19.40 -2.98
CA ASN A 364 -5.79 -18.85 -3.83
C ASN A 364 -5.54 -19.70 -5.07
N ARG A 365 -5.46 -21.04 -4.93
CA ARG A 365 -5.28 -21.96 -6.06
C ARG A 365 -6.42 -21.86 -7.05
N TRP A 366 -7.65 -21.87 -6.53
CA TRP A 366 -8.85 -21.70 -7.34
C TRP A 366 -8.85 -20.36 -8.08
N ALA A 367 -8.59 -19.25 -7.39
CA ALA A 367 -8.55 -17.90 -7.95
C ALA A 367 -7.47 -17.72 -9.03
N ARG A 368 -6.33 -18.42 -8.90
CA ARG A 368 -5.30 -18.44 -9.96
C ARG A 368 -5.83 -19.09 -11.24
N TRP A 369 -6.51 -20.22 -11.14
CA TRP A 369 -7.03 -20.95 -12.30
C TRP A 369 -8.23 -20.23 -12.94
N THR A 370 -9.24 -19.87 -12.14
CA THR A 370 -10.49 -19.27 -12.65
C THR A 370 -10.34 -17.81 -13.09
N GLY A 371 -9.47 -17.05 -12.43
CA GLY A 371 -9.28 -15.63 -12.73
C GLY A 371 -8.32 -15.34 -13.89
N PHE A 372 -7.72 -16.36 -14.52
CA PHE A 372 -6.69 -16.17 -15.55
C PHE A 372 -7.19 -15.32 -16.73
N LEU A 373 -8.34 -15.68 -17.30
CA LEU A 373 -8.88 -14.98 -18.47
C LEU A 373 -9.17 -13.52 -18.15
N LYS A 374 -9.84 -13.24 -17.02
CA LYS A 374 -10.13 -11.88 -16.56
C LYS A 374 -8.85 -11.04 -16.43
N ARG A 375 -7.85 -11.54 -15.71
CA ARG A 375 -6.57 -10.83 -15.52
C ARG A 375 -5.85 -10.57 -16.84
N TYR A 376 -5.81 -11.57 -17.72
CA TYR A 376 -5.23 -11.42 -19.05
C TYR A 376 -5.93 -10.33 -19.84
N THR A 377 -7.27 -10.34 -19.88
CA THR A 377 -8.05 -9.32 -20.60
C THR A 377 -7.87 -7.92 -20.03
N GLU A 378 -7.85 -7.76 -18.71
CA GLU A 378 -7.61 -6.46 -18.06
C GLU A 378 -6.22 -5.91 -18.41
N ARG A 379 -5.18 -6.74 -18.26
CA ARG A 379 -3.80 -6.37 -18.57
C ARG A 379 -3.64 -6.01 -20.05
N PHE A 380 -4.19 -6.83 -20.94
CA PHE A 380 -4.14 -6.59 -22.38
C PHE A 380 -4.82 -5.27 -22.76
N LEU A 381 -5.96 -4.97 -22.16
CA LEU A 381 -6.73 -3.76 -22.43
C LEU A 381 -5.99 -2.49 -21.95
N VAL A 382 -5.32 -2.55 -20.80
CA VAL A 382 -4.40 -1.48 -20.34
C VAL A 382 -3.24 -1.30 -21.32
N GLN A 383 -2.60 -2.38 -21.78
CA GLN A 383 -1.47 -2.32 -22.71
C GLN A 383 -1.86 -1.69 -24.05
N ILE A 384 -3.00 -2.09 -24.63
CA ILE A 384 -3.52 -1.49 -25.87
C ILE A 384 -3.70 0.01 -25.72
N ARG A 385 -4.30 0.46 -24.61
CA ARG A 385 -4.55 1.89 -24.37
C ARG A 385 -3.28 2.69 -24.20
N VAL A 386 -2.28 2.14 -23.51
CA VAL A 386 -0.95 2.75 -23.40
C VAL A 386 -0.27 2.82 -24.77
N GLN A 387 -0.35 1.77 -25.58
CA GLN A 387 0.23 1.76 -26.93
C GLN A 387 -0.45 2.79 -27.84
N ARG A 388 -1.79 2.88 -27.78
CA ARG A 388 -2.56 3.89 -28.51
C ARG A 388 -2.15 5.31 -28.11
N TRP A 389 -2.08 5.60 -26.81
CA TRP A 389 -1.59 6.87 -26.29
C TRP A 389 -0.19 7.22 -26.82
N ARG A 390 0.76 6.27 -26.80
CA ARG A 390 2.11 6.47 -27.34
C ARG A 390 2.07 6.79 -28.83
N SER A 391 1.29 6.03 -29.61
CA SER A 391 1.19 6.24 -31.06
C SER A 391 0.61 7.61 -31.41
N GLU A 392 -0.47 8.05 -30.73
CA GLU A 392 -1.11 9.34 -30.98
C GLU A 392 -0.22 10.51 -30.52
N ALA A 393 0.55 10.35 -29.43
CA ALA A 393 1.52 11.35 -28.99
C ALA A 393 2.67 11.54 -30.01
N LEU A 394 3.18 10.44 -30.58
CA LEU A 394 4.20 10.47 -31.62
C LEU A 394 3.69 11.16 -32.90
N VAL A 395 2.45 10.86 -33.33
CA VAL A 395 1.81 11.52 -34.48
C VAL A 395 1.64 13.03 -34.23
N ALA A 396 1.35 13.43 -33.00
CA ALA A 396 1.24 14.83 -32.59
C ALA A 396 2.61 15.55 -32.46
N GLY A 397 3.72 14.93 -32.85
CA GLY A 397 5.06 15.52 -32.80
C GLY A 397 5.61 15.70 -31.39
N LYS A 398 5.03 15.04 -30.38
CA LYS A 398 5.57 15.05 -29.02
C LYS A 398 6.76 14.10 -28.95
N ALA A 399 7.73 14.43 -28.10
CA ALA A 399 8.82 13.51 -27.76
C ALA A 399 8.26 12.17 -27.27
N GLU A 400 9.06 11.11 -27.37
CA GLU A 400 8.65 9.75 -26.95
C GLU A 400 8.07 9.78 -25.53
N VAL A 401 6.77 9.54 -25.43
CA VAL A 401 6.07 9.53 -24.13
C VAL A 401 6.19 8.15 -23.50
N HIS A 402 6.62 8.13 -22.25
CA HIS A 402 6.79 6.90 -21.48
C HIS A 402 6.09 7.00 -20.13
N GLU A 403 5.54 5.88 -19.66
CA GLU A 403 5.04 5.71 -18.30
C GLU A 403 5.81 4.54 -17.69
N LYS A 404 6.64 4.83 -16.67
CA LYS A 404 7.46 3.80 -16.00
C LYS A 404 6.60 2.85 -15.17
N GLY A 405 5.51 3.35 -14.61
CA GLY A 405 4.60 2.63 -13.72
C GLY A 405 3.44 1.96 -14.43
N VAL A 406 3.62 1.38 -15.62
CA VAL A 406 2.52 0.70 -16.36
C VAL A 406 1.84 -0.39 -15.51
N TYR A 407 2.58 -1.06 -14.63
CA TYR A 407 2.04 -2.05 -13.69
C TYR A 407 1.15 -1.46 -12.58
N CYS A 408 1.22 -0.14 -12.35
CA CYS A 408 0.32 0.56 -11.45
C CYS A 408 -1.04 0.86 -12.10
N LEU A 409 -1.11 0.86 -13.43
CA LEU A 409 -2.28 1.33 -14.18
C LEU A 409 -3.47 0.38 -14.05
N VAL A 410 -4.64 0.98 -13.97
CA VAL A 410 -5.94 0.30 -13.97
C VAL A 410 -6.84 0.91 -15.04
N ASN A 411 -7.73 0.08 -15.59
CA ASN A 411 -8.79 0.50 -16.49
C ASN A 411 -9.97 1.10 -15.70
N GLU A 412 -9.70 2.21 -15.02
CA GLU A 412 -10.68 2.94 -14.21
C GLU A 412 -10.34 4.43 -14.24
N MET A 413 -11.32 5.28 -13.93
CA MET A 413 -11.10 6.71 -13.69
C MET A 413 -11.69 7.10 -12.33
N GLN A 414 -10.97 7.93 -11.57
CA GLN A 414 -11.39 8.37 -10.23
C GLN A 414 -11.39 9.89 -10.13
N VAL A 415 -12.53 10.45 -9.74
CA VAL A 415 -12.68 11.91 -9.53
C VAL A 415 -13.05 12.22 -8.09
N LEU A 416 -12.65 13.40 -7.63
CA LEU A 416 -12.96 13.90 -6.30
C LEU A 416 -14.46 14.25 -6.17
N ARG A 417 -14.98 14.09 -4.96
CA ARG A 417 -16.32 14.49 -4.53
C ARG A 417 -16.23 15.20 -3.20
N GLU A 418 -17.25 16.01 -2.89
CA GLU A 418 -17.39 16.68 -1.59
C GLU A 418 -17.14 15.72 -0.41
N ASN A 419 -17.77 14.56 -0.43
CA ASN A 419 -17.66 13.54 0.64
C ASN A 419 -16.78 12.34 0.26
N GLY A 420 -15.81 12.52 -0.63
CA GLY A 420 -14.84 11.47 -0.98
C GLY A 420 -14.46 11.45 -2.45
N TRP A 421 -14.75 10.35 -3.15
CA TRP A 421 -14.45 10.20 -4.57
C TRP A 421 -15.44 9.24 -5.24
N ALA A 422 -15.45 9.23 -6.57
CA ALA A 422 -16.29 8.34 -7.37
C ALA A 422 -15.51 7.74 -8.54
N HIS A 423 -15.85 6.49 -8.89
CA HIS A 423 -15.47 5.90 -10.17
C HIS A 423 -16.35 6.49 -11.28
N ILE A 424 -15.76 6.68 -12.47
CA ILE A 424 -16.45 7.10 -13.70
C ILE A 424 -16.35 6.00 -14.72
#